data_AF-A0A7W3NWI2-F1
#
_entry.id   AF-A0A7W3NWI2-F1
#
_cell.length_a   1.000
_cell.length_b   1.000
_cell.length_c   1.000
_cell.angle_alpha   90.00
_cell.angle_beta   90.00
_cell.angle_gamma   90.00
#
_symmetry.space_group_name_H-M   'P 1'
#
loop_
_entity.id
_entity.type
_entity.pdbx_description
1 polymer ?
#
loop_
_entity_poly.entity_id
_entity_poly.type
_entity_poly.pdbx_seq_one_letter_code
_entity_poly.pdbx_strand_id
1 'polypeptide(L)'
;MNATPTAALLTAPAAVPLLAAAAYALTPVRAPRPVPVRVRVRRPVGVGAHTGAADPLPDRATGVLAGQGAGEPPGRATGMLPGQAAEAPDGGPVGTPARSPGAPVSPRRQPAAWAGLVSPLVILLCGGLLAVRVPRTGPLTAWSGLLRADALSVWMLLVVGAVALIACGSGPAYLAGERAAGRASRRTAWRYQVLVQAFLAAMCLAVVTANLGVLWVAVEATTIVTAFLVGHRRTRTSVEAAWKYVVICSAGIALAFLGTVLIYYAARQAGVAESWALDWPTLVAHAGRLDAGVTRLGVTLVVLGFGAKAGLVPLHAWLPDAHSQAPAPVSALMSGVLLSVAFSAILRYRVIADAALGAGFTRVLLTGIALLTLALAAGLLLAQRDHKRMLAYSSMEHMSLIALATAVGSPLALSAALLHIAGHGLAKSAAFCAAGRILQLTGTSRIGRIRGLLGRAPLLGGVFGCAVAALLGFPPFGLFASELGIARAGFAAGSGLAWATAAALLLVLTAFAALAARTAHMLLGPAPDRPTSHSRTGTWPLLLALVACAALGTATGPLTGLLRAAAGAIGGR
;
A
#
# COMPACT_ATOMS: atom_id res chain seq x y z
N MET A 1 36.82 3.52 55.15
CA MET A 1 35.89 4.67 55.32
C MET A 1 34.70 4.43 54.42
N ASN A 2 33.48 4.48 54.96
CA ASN A 2 32.26 4.09 54.25
C ASN A 2 31.63 5.27 53.51
N ALA A 3 31.21 5.06 52.26
CA ALA A 3 30.19 5.85 51.59
C ALA A 3 29.48 4.96 50.54
N THR A 4 28.40 4.29 50.98
CA THR A 4 27.49 3.54 50.11
C THR A 4 26.58 4.48 49.32
N PRO A 5 26.35 4.25 48.02
CA PRO A 5 25.13 4.68 47.34
C PRO A 5 24.08 3.56 47.36
N THR A 6 22.87 3.92 47.76
CA THR A 6 21.73 3.02 47.99
C THR A 6 21.24 2.35 46.71
N ALA A 7 21.00 1.04 46.76
CA ALA A 7 20.31 0.33 45.68
C ALA A 7 18.82 0.71 45.65
N ALA A 8 18.39 1.47 44.64
CA ALA A 8 16.99 1.74 44.37
C ALA A 8 16.52 0.90 43.17
N LEU A 9 15.62 -0.05 43.42
CA LEU A 9 14.93 -0.78 42.35
C LEU A 9 14.10 0.20 41.51
N LEU A 10 14.40 0.32 40.22
CA LEU A 10 13.50 0.92 39.24
C LEU A 10 13.10 -0.11 38.19
N THR A 11 11.98 -0.76 38.48
CA THR A 11 11.29 -1.71 37.60
C THR A 11 10.90 -1.07 36.27
N ALA A 12 11.19 -1.73 35.15
CA ALA A 12 10.99 -1.21 33.80
C ALA A 12 9.49 -1.08 33.41
N PRO A 13 9.03 0.08 32.91
CA PRO A 13 7.66 0.26 32.41
C PRO A 13 7.53 0.20 30.87
N ALA A 14 8.58 -0.22 30.13
CA ALA A 14 8.59 -0.19 28.66
C ALA A 14 7.98 -1.43 27.97
N ALA A 15 7.97 -2.60 28.63
CA ALA A 15 7.51 -3.87 28.02
C ALA A 15 5.99 -4.13 28.18
N VAL A 16 5.37 -3.54 29.20
CA VAL A 16 3.96 -3.81 29.59
C VAL A 16 2.94 -3.47 28.49
N PRO A 17 3.05 -2.34 27.74
CA PRO A 17 2.06 -2.02 26.70
C PRO A 17 2.07 -3.00 25.52
N LEU A 18 3.25 -3.50 25.14
CA LEU A 18 3.44 -4.44 24.02
C LEU A 18 2.91 -5.83 24.39
N LEU A 19 3.23 -6.32 25.60
CA LEU A 19 2.72 -7.61 26.09
C LEU A 19 1.21 -7.56 26.36
N ALA A 20 0.67 -6.45 26.89
CA ALA A 20 -0.78 -6.29 27.07
C ALA A 20 -1.54 -6.25 25.73
N ALA A 21 -0.97 -5.61 24.71
CA ALA A 21 -1.56 -5.59 23.36
C ALA A 21 -1.55 -6.99 22.71
N ALA A 22 -0.48 -7.77 22.89
CA ALA A 22 -0.38 -9.15 22.41
C ALA A 22 -1.34 -10.09 23.16
N ALA A 23 -1.35 -10.05 24.49
CA ALA A 23 -2.21 -10.89 25.33
C ALA A 23 -3.72 -10.62 25.07
N TYR A 24 -4.12 -9.36 24.88
CA TYR A 24 -5.51 -9.02 24.56
C TYR A 24 -5.88 -9.31 23.08
N ALA A 25 -4.90 -9.47 22.18
CA ALA A 25 -5.14 -9.93 20.81
C ALA A 25 -5.35 -11.46 20.72
N LEU A 26 -4.84 -12.21 21.70
CA LEU A 26 -4.86 -13.69 21.73
C LEU A 26 -6.05 -14.30 22.47
N THR A 27 -6.96 -13.51 23.05
CA THR A 27 -8.17 -14.06 23.70
C THR A 27 -9.03 -14.83 22.69
N PRO A 28 -9.25 -16.15 22.87
CA PRO A 28 -10.01 -16.94 21.90
C PRO A 28 -11.46 -16.48 21.85
N VAL A 29 -11.97 -16.25 20.64
CA VAL A 29 -13.38 -15.97 20.41
C VAL A 29 -14.16 -17.27 20.64
N ARG A 30 -15.07 -17.29 21.62
CA ARG A 30 -16.04 -18.39 21.77
C ARG A 30 -16.74 -18.63 20.44
N ALA A 31 -16.58 -19.83 19.88
CA ALA A 31 -17.33 -20.25 18.72
C ALA A 31 -18.84 -20.18 19.03
N PRO A 32 -19.69 -19.69 18.10
CA PRO A 32 -21.12 -19.81 18.27
C PRO A 32 -21.51 -21.29 18.33
N ARG A 33 -22.39 -21.66 19.27
CA ARG A 33 -22.93 -23.03 19.33
C ARG A 33 -23.63 -23.37 18.01
N PRO A 34 -23.48 -24.58 17.46
CA PRO A 34 -24.17 -24.98 16.24
C PRO A 34 -25.68 -24.94 16.47
N VAL A 35 -26.40 -24.20 15.63
CA VAL A 35 -27.86 -24.26 15.55
C VAL A 35 -28.22 -25.53 14.77
N PRO A 36 -29.01 -26.47 15.32
CA PRO A 36 -29.35 -27.70 14.62
C PRO A 36 -30.27 -27.40 13.42
N VAL A 37 -29.74 -27.53 12.21
CA VAL A 37 -30.52 -27.45 10.97
C VAL A 37 -31.34 -28.74 10.85
N ARG A 38 -32.65 -28.67 11.12
CA ARG A 38 -33.58 -29.74 10.76
C ARG A 38 -33.72 -29.83 9.24
N VAL A 39 -32.93 -30.71 8.61
CA VAL A 39 -33.13 -31.10 7.21
C VAL A 39 -34.43 -31.89 7.11
N ARG A 40 -35.48 -31.27 6.55
CA ARG A 40 -36.76 -31.92 6.31
C ARG A 40 -36.67 -32.76 5.03
N VAL A 41 -36.19 -33.99 5.16
CA VAL A 41 -36.16 -34.96 4.06
C VAL A 41 -37.59 -35.18 3.54
N ARG A 42 -37.86 -34.78 2.28
CA ARG A 42 -39.06 -35.23 1.57
C ARG A 42 -38.88 -36.71 1.24
N ARG A 43 -39.77 -37.56 1.76
CA ARG A 43 -39.86 -38.97 1.32
C ARG A 43 -40.21 -39.00 -0.18
N PRO A 44 -39.57 -39.85 -1.00
CA PRO A 44 -40.10 -40.15 -2.32
C PRO A 44 -41.42 -40.91 -2.19
N VAL A 45 -42.40 -40.58 -3.03
CA VAL A 45 -43.60 -41.40 -3.22
C VAL A 45 -43.20 -42.53 -4.16
N GLY A 46 -43.29 -43.78 -3.70
CA GLY A 46 -43.04 -44.94 -4.54
C GLY A 46 -44.28 -45.34 -5.31
N VAL A 47 -44.13 -45.65 -6.60
CA VAL A 47 -45.10 -46.42 -7.38
C VAL A 47 -44.34 -47.43 -8.25
N GLY A 48 -44.81 -48.68 -8.20
CA GLY A 48 -44.66 -49.80 -9.14
C GLY A 48 -43.51 -49.80 -10.16
N ALA A 49 -42.67 -50.83 -10.06
CA ALA A 49 -41.86 -51.28 -11.19
C ALA A 49 -42.74 -51.85 -12.31
N HIS A 50 -42.33 -51.69 -13.58
CA HIS A 50 -42.44 -52.74 -14.60
C HIS A 50 -41.52 -52.46 -15.80
N THR A 51 -40.52 -53.35 -15.97
CA THR A 51 -40.00 -53.91 -17.24
C THR A 51 -40.02 -53.09 -18.54
N GLY A 52 -38.87 -52.97 -19.23
CA GLY A 52 -38.85 -52.83 -20.70
C GLY A 52 -37.68 -52.08 -21.34
N ALA A 53 -36.68 -52.85 -21.77
CA ALA A 53 -35.70 -52.64 -22.85
C ALA A 53 -35.63 -51.32 -23.69
N ALA A 54 -34.38 -50.85 -23.84
CA ALA A 54 -33.69 -50.54 -25.12
C ALA A 54 -34.13 -49.36 -26.04
N ASP A 55 -33.28 -48.32 -26.04
CA ASP A 55 -32.54 -47.81 -27.23
C ASP A 55 -33.28 -47.06 -28.39
N PRO A 56 -32.59 -46.31 -29.28
CA PRO A 56 -32.84 -44.85 -29.32
C PRO A 56 -33.10 -44.19 -30.69
N LEU A 57 -33.62 -42.96 -30.63
CA LEU A 57 -33.60 -41.88 -31.66
C LEU A 57 -34.34 -42.14 -33.00
N PRO A 58 -34.92 -41.09 -33.62
CA PRO A 58 -34.15 -40.38 -34.63
C PRO A 58 -34.37 -38.84 -34.74
N ASP A 59 -33.43 -38.20 -35.43
CA ASP A 59 -33.47 -36.83 -35.97
C ASP A 59 -34.48 -36.65 -37.13
N ARG A 60 -34.97 -35.40 -37.28
CA ARG A 60 -35.22 -34.61 -38.53
C ARG A 60 -36.30 -33.53 -38.24
N ALA A 61 -36.09 -32.22 -38.37
CA ALA A 61 -35.59 -31.36 -39.46
C ALA A 61 -36.67 -30.86 -40.46
N THR A 62 -36.52 -29.59 -40.87
CA THR A 62 -37.12 -28.83 -42.02
C THR A 62 -38.43 -28.02 -41.87
N GLY A 63 -38.52 -26.88 -42.60
CA GLY A 63 -39.71 -26.04 -42.87
C GLY A 63 -39.95 -24.85 -41.90
N VAL A 64 -39.72 -23.54 -42.13
CA VAL A 64 -39.53 -22.61 -43.29
C VAL A 64 -40.83 -21.89 -43.77
N LEU A 65 -40.86 -20.54 -43.62
CA LEU A 65 -41.77 -19.50 -44.21
C LEU A 65 -43.27 -19.48 -43.76
N ALA A 66 -44.07 -18.40 -43.83
CA ALA A 66 -43.87 -16.92 -43.89
C ALA A 66 -45.24 -16.15 -43.74
N GLY A 67 -45.22 -14.81 -43.63
CA GLY A 67 -46.38 -13.88 -43.74
C GLY A 67 -46.99 -13.49 -42.38
N GLN A 68 -47.06 -12.23 -41.91
CA GLN A 68 -47.59 -10.95 -42.44
C GLN A 68 -49.12 -10.88 -42.60
N GLY A 69 -49.75 -9.86 -41.98
CA GLY A 69 -51.14 -9.47 -42.19
C GLY A 69 -51.73 -8.71 -40.98
N ALA A 70 -52.27 -7.50 -41.18
CA ALA A 70 -52.83 -6.65 -40.13
C ALA A 70 -54.38 -6.57 -40.19
N GLY A 71 -55.04 -6.15 -39.11
CA GLY A 71 -56.48 -5.85 -39.10
C GLY A 71 -57.02 -5.42 -37.72
N GLU A 72 -57.76 -4.31 -37.67
CA GLU A 72 -58.41 -3.69 -36.50
C GLU A 72 -59.76 -3.04 -36.96
N PRO A 73 -60.72 -2.67 -36.08
CA PRO A 73 -61.25 -3.38 -34.90
C PRO A 73 -62.69 -3.93 -35.21
N PRO A 74 -63.87 -3.26 -35.08
CA PRO A 74 -64.43 -2.30 -34.08
C PRO A 74 -65.72 -2.78 -33.34
N GLY A 75 -66.11 -2.10 -32.24
CA GLY A 75 -67.55 -1.75 -32.02
C GLY A 75 -68.35 -2.26 -30.79
N ARG A 76 -68.71 -1.29 -29.90
CA ARG A 76 -69.99 -1.11 -29.15
C ARG A 76 -70.57 -2.15 -28.16
N ALA A 77 -70.40 -1.83 -26.87
CA ALA A 77 -71.43 -1.57 -25.82
C ALA A 77 -72.90 -2.05 -25.92
N THR A 78 -73.35 -2.79 -24.88
CA THR A 78 -74.58 -2.67 -24.01
C THR A 78 -74.66 -3.93 -23.11
N GLY A 79 -75.24 -3.98 -21.90
CA GLY A 79 -75.89 -2.98 -21.03
C GLY A 79 -76.47 -3.63 -19.74
N MET A 80 -77.13 -2.81 -18.91
CA MET A 80 -78.00 -3.13 -17.75
C MET A 80 -77.43 -3.63 -16.38
N LEU A 81 -78.15 -3.19 -15.35
CA LEU A 81 -78.01 -3.33 -13.87
C LEU A 81 -78.94 -4.49 -13.38
N PRO A 82 -79.23 -4.74 -12.06
CA PRO A 82 -78.79 -4.07 -10.83
C PRO A 82 -78.44 -4.96 -9.59
N GLY A 83 -77.77 -4.33 -8.60
CA GLY A 83 -78.06 -4.49 -7.17
C GLY A 83 -77.45 -5.66 -6.38
N GLN A 84 -76.68 -5.34 -5.32
CA GLN A 84 -77.10 -5.56 -3.91
C GLN A 84 -76.10 -4.93 -2.92
N ALA A 85 -76.35 -5.09 -1.61
CA ALA A 85 -75.89 -4.21 -0.54
C ALA A 85 -74.43 -4.39 -0.09
N ALA A 86 -74.00 -3.44 0.74
CA ALA A 86 -72.66 -3.33 1.31
C ALA A 86 -72.25 -4.51 2.20
N GLU A 87 -70.98 -4.90 2.10
CA GLU A 87 -70.27 -5.66 3.12
C GLU A 87 -68.84 -5.12 3.25
N ALA A 88 -68.30 -5.09 4.47
CA ALA A 88 -67.02 -4.43 4.77
C ALA A 88 -65.82 -5.36 4.53
N PRO A 89 -64.70 -4.88 3.96
CA PRO A 89 -63.52 -5.71 3.75
C PRO A 89 -62.68 -5.85 5.04
N ASP A 90 -62.53 -7.09 5.48
CA ASP A 90 -61.67 -7.49 6.60
C ASP A 90 -60.17 -7.23 6.37
N GLY A 91 -59.48 -6.83 7.45
CA GLY A 91 -58.27 -7.54 7.86
C GLY A 91 -57.01 -7.57 6.97
N GLY A 92 -56.70 -6.54 6.19
CA GLY A 92 -55.37 -6.41 5.56
C GLY A 92 -54.26 -6.08 6.59
N PRO A 93 -53.06 -6.71 6.54
CA PRO A 93 -52.02 -6.48 7.54
C PRO A 93 -51.46 -5.05 7.47
N VAL A 94 -51.44 -4.37 8.63
CA VAL A 94 -50.99 -2.99 8.80
C VAL A 94 -49.59 -2.78 8.23
N GLY A 95 -49.50 -2.01 7.14
CA GLY A 95 -48.23 -1.56 6.59
C GLY A 95 -47.52 -0.64 7.58
N THR A 96 -46.40 -1.09 8.14
CA THR A 96 -45.53 -0.22 8.96
C THR A 96 -45.09 0.99 8.13
N PRO A 97 -45.32 2.24 8.57
CA PRO A 97 -44.92 3.40 7.79
C PRO A 97 -43.41 3.42 7.61
N ALA A 98 -42.97 3.58 6.37
CA ALA A 98 -41.56 3.68 6.03
C ALA A 98 -40.94 4.86 6.81
N ARG A 99 -39.94 4.57 7.64
CA ARG A 99 -39.19 5.62 8.35
C ARG A 99 -38.63 6.61 7.34
N SER A 100 -39.00 7.88 7.48
CA SER A 100 -38.40 8.98 6.75
C SER A 100 -36.87 8.96 6.95
N PRO A 101 -36.09 9.35 5.94
CA PRO A 101 -34.64 9.47 6.10
C PRO A 101 -34.37 10.55 7.16
N GLY A 102 -33.83 10.12 8.30
CA GLY A 102 -33.58 11.01 9.43
C GLY A 102 -32.71 12.20 9.05
N ALA A 103 -33.04 13.37 9.61
CA ALA A 103 -32.33 14.62 9.36
C ALA A 103 -30.79 14.46 9.50
N PRO A 104 -29.99 15.23 8.72
CA PRO A 104 -28.55 15.10 8.75
C PRO A 104 -28.01 15.42 10.14
N VAL A 105 -27.62 14.37 10.87
CA VAL A 105 -26.97 14.48 12.18
C VAL A 105 -25.74 15.36 12.02
N SER A 106 -25.76 16.54 12.66
CA SER A 106 -24.66 17.48 12.58
C SER A 106 -23.37 16.79 13.03
N PRO A 107 -22.24 16.98 12.33
CA PRO A 107 -20.99 16.30 12.67
C PRO A 107 -20.43 16.92 13.95
N ARG A 108 -20.90 16.45 15.11
CA ARG A 108 -20.28 16.71 16.42
C ARG A 108 -18.79 16.42 16.28
N ARG A 109 -17.97 17.48 16.29
CA ARG A 109 -16.53 17.41 16.11
C ARG A 109 -15.98 16.47 17.18
N GLN A 110 -15.51 15.28 16.78
CA GLN A 110 -14.85 14.34 17.69
C GLN A 110 -13.35 14.68 17.68
N PRO A 111 -12.80 15.46 18.63
CA PRO A 111 -11.38 15.82 18.63
C PRO A 111 -10.47 14.58 18.64
N ALA A 112 -10.90 13.50 19.31
CA ALA A 112 -10.24 12.20 19.30
C ALA A 112 -10.02 11.58 17.91
N ALA A 113 -10.76 11.99 16.88
CA ALA A 113 -10.50 11.54 15.50
C ALA A 113 -9.24 12.17 14.89
N TRP A 114 -8.88 13.38 15.33
CA TRP A 114 -7.72 14.13 14.85
C TRP A 114 -6.44 13.90 15.67
N ALA A 115 -6.54 13.26 16.85
CA ALA A 115 -5.39 12.88 17.67
C ALA A 115 -4.34 12.05 16.90
N GLY A 116 -4.76 11.31 15.87
CA GLY A 116 -3.85 10.58 14.98
C GLY A 116 -2.90 11.44 14.14
N LEU A 117 -3.09 12.77 14.09
CA LEU A 117 -2.16 13.72 13.47
C LEU A 117 -0.94 14.06 14.33
N VAL A 118 -0.96 13.78 15.65
CA VAL A 118 0.15 14.14 16.54
C VAL A 118 1.45 13.45 16.11
N SER A 119 1.45 12.13 15.90
CA SER A 119 2.66 11.41 15.52
C SER A 119 3.25 11.86 14.17
N PRO A 120 2.49 12.01 13.08
CA PRO A 120 3.01 12.61 11.84
C PRO A 120 3.66 13.98 12.02
N LEU A 121 3.05 14.87 12.82
CA LEU A 121 3.61 16.20 13.10
C LEU A 121 4.89 16.13 13.91
N VAL A 122 4.95 15.24 14.93
CA VAL A 122 6.17 14.99 15.71
C VAL A 122 7.27 14.39 14.83
N ILE A 123 6.97 13.42 13.96
CA ILE A 123 7.93 12.83 13.02
C ILE A 123 8.49 13.90 12.07
N LEU A 124 7.64 14.77 11.52
CA LEU A 124 8.07 15.89 10.67
C LEU A 124 8.91 16.92 11.42
N LEU A 125 8.53 17.27 12.65
CA LEU A 125 9.29 18.20 13.49
C LEU A 125 10.68 17.64 13.84
N CYS A 126 10.75 16.40 14.33
CA CYS A 126 12.01 15.73 14.62
C CYS A 126 12.86 15.55 13.36
N GLY A 127 12.26 15.13 12.24
CA GLY A 127 12.94 15.01 10.94
C GLY A 127 13.49 16.36 10.45
N GLY A 128 12.74 17.45 10.58
CA GLY A 128 13.17 18.79 10.20
C GLY A 128 14.32 19.32 11.08
N LEU A 129 14.24 19.11 12.41
CA LEU A 129 15.31 19.47 13.33
C LEU A 129 16.60 18.67 13.04
N LEU A 130 16.47 17.38 12.74
CA LEU A 130 17.61 16.53 12.35
C LEU A 130 18.16 16.91 10.97
N ALA A 131 17.33 17.34 10.02
CA ALA A 131 17.75 17.79 8.69
C ALA A 131 18.64 19.05 8.74
N VAL A 132 18.48 19.89 9.77
CA VAL A 132 19.37 21.05 10.01
C VAL A 132 20.66 20.63 10.74
N ARG A 133 20.59 19.68 11.67
CA ARG A 133 21.73 19.26 12.50
C ARG A 133 22.67 18.29 11.79
N VAL A 134 22.16 17.17 11.27
CA VAL A 134 22.97 16.04 10.77
C VAL A 134 23.94 16.44 9.64
N PRO A 135 23.59 17.30 8.67
CA PRO A 135 24.56 17.76 7.66
C PRO A 135 25.71 18.62 8.22
N ARG A 136 25.58 19.17 9.45
CA ARG A 136 26.58 20.02 10.10
C ARG A 136 27.42 19.27 11.13
N THR A 137 26.78 18.38 11.91
CA THR A 137 27.42 17.65 13.03
C THR A 137 27.80 16.22 12.66
N GLY A 138 27.41 15.74 11.49
CA GLY A 138 27.45 14.31 11.16
C GLY A 138 26.33 13.50 11.83
N PRO A 139 26.38 12.16 11.70
CA PRO A 139 25.37 11.25 12.24
C PRO A 139 25.25 11.35 13.76
N LEU A 140 24.02 11.49 14.26
CA LEU A 140 23.74 11.46 15.70
C LEU A 140 23.40 10.03 16.13
N THR A 141 23.86 9.61 17.30
CA THR A 141 23.56 8.29 17.87
C THR A 141 22.91 8.39 19.25
N ALA A 142 22.15 7.37 19.62
CA ALA A 142 21.54 7.23 20.95
C ALA A 142 21.45 5.74 21.34
N TRP A 143 21.22 5.48 22.64
CA TRP A 143 21.13 4.14 23.22
C TRP A 143 22.33 3.26 22.83
N SER A 144 23.53 3.69 23.26
CA SER A 144 24.82 3.01 22.99
C SER A 144 25.04 2.62 21.52
N GLY A 145 24.59 3.48 20.59
CA GLY A 145 24.74 3.27 19.13
C GLY A 145 23.58 2.54 18.46
N LEU A 146 22.65 1.95 19.23
CA LEU A 146 21.50 1.21 18.67
C LEU A 146 20.63 2.07 17.76
N LEU A 147 20.43 3.33 18.13
CA LEU A 147 19.72 4.33 17.33
C LEU A 147 20.72 5.28 16.67
N ARG A 148 20.49 5.59 15.39
CA ARG A 148 21.33 6.42 14.54
C ARG A 148 20.48 7.25 13.58
N ALA A 149 20.67 8.57 13.62
CA ALA A 149 20.14 9.51 12.66
C ALA A 149 21.29 10.02 11.76
N ASP A 150 21.47 9.37 10.62
CA ASP A 150 22.28 9.87 9.49
C ASP A 150 21.38 10.47 8.39
N ALA A 151 22.00 11.02 7.33
CA ALA A 151 21.28 11.74 6.29
C ALA A 151 20.22 10.88 5.56
N LEU A 152 20.49 9.58 5.34
CA LEU A 152 19.49 8.64 4.82
C LEU A 152 18.31 8.49 5.78
N SER A 153 18.61 8.25 7.06
CA SER A 153 17.59 8.05 8.09
C SER A 153 16.71 9.29 8.27
N VAL A 154 17.30 10.48 8.21
CA VAL A 154 16.57 11.76 8.26
C VAL A 154 15.70 11.98 7.02
N TRP A 155 16.22 11.70 5.81
CA TRP A 155 15.41 11.78 4.59
C TRP A 155 14.19 10.85 4.67
N MET A 156 14.41 9.61 5.07
CA MET A 156 13.33 8.62 5.22
C MET A 156 12.34 9.00 6.32
N LEU A 157 12.77 9.60 7.44
CA LEU A 157 11.86 10.14 8.46
C LEU A 157 10.97 11.27 7.91
N LEU A 158 11.52 12.18 7.11
CA LEU A 158 10.73 13.24 6.45
C LEU A 158 9.67 12.64 5.52
N VAL A 159 10.03 11.62 4.72
CA VAL A 159 9.09 10.92 3.84
C VAL A 159 8.01 10.18 4.65
N VAL A 160 8.38 9.46 5.70
CA VAL A 160 7.43 8.80 6.62
C VAL A 160 6.47 9.82 7.22
N GLY A 161 6.97 10.92 7.78
CA GLY A 161 6.15 11.97 8.39
C GLY A 161 5.20 12.64 7.40
N ALA A 162 5.68 12.95 6.18
CA ALA A 162 4.88 13.59 5.14
C ALA A 162 3.76 12.65 4.66
N VAL A 163 4.08 11.41 4.30
CA VAL A 163 3.09 10.38 3.89
C VAL A 163 2.10 10.10 5.01
N ALA A 164 2.57 10.02 6.25
CA ALA A 164 1.73 9.82 7.42
C ALA A 164 0.78 10.99 7.69
N LEU A 165 1.20 12.24 7.43
CA LEU A 165 0.35 13.42 7.55
C LEU A 165 -0.83 13.35 6.57
N ILE A 166 -0.57 12.93 5.32
CA ILE A 166 -1.63 12.78 4.30
C ILE A 166 -2.60 11.65 4.66
N ALA A 167 -2.07 10.50 5.07
CA ALA A 167 -2.88 9.34 5.45
C ALA A 167 -3.72 9.60 6.71
N CYS A 168 -3.10 10.11 7.78
CA CYS A 168 -3.80 10.40 9.03
C CYS A 168 -4.78 11.57 8.87
N GLY A 169 -4.46 12.58 8.04
CA GLY A 169 -5.39 13.66 7.70
C GLY A 169 -6.61 13.20 6.88
N SER A 170 -6.45 12.14 6.09
CA SER A 170 -7.54 11.51 5.32
C SER A 170 -8.38 10.53 6.16
N GLY A 171 -7.80 9.99 7.24
CA GLY A 171 -8.41 8.99 8.13
C GLY A 171 -9.81 9.36 8.67
N PRO A 172 -10.01 10.56 9.28
CA PRO A 172 -11.30 10.97 9.83
C PRO A 172 -12.44 10.97 8.82
N ALA A 173 -12.20 11.52 7.62
CA ALA A 173 -13.20 11.56 6.55
C ALA A 173 -13.51 10.16 6.01
N TYR A 174 -12.48 9.33 5.81
CA TYR A 174 -12.64 7.94 5.37
C TYR A 174 -13.48 7.12 6.37
N LEU A 175 -13.14 7.20 7.67
CA LEU A 175 -13.84 6.48 8.75
C LEU A 175 -15.27 6.99 8.95
N ALA A 176 -15.54 8.28 8.75
CA ALA A 176 -16.90 8.81 8.78
C ALA A 176 -17.75 8.18 7.66
N GLY A 177 -17.22 8.07 6.44
CA GLY A 177 -17.87 7.38 5.32
C GLY A 177 -18.13 5.89 5.60
N GLU A 178 -17.16 5.16 6.15
CA GLU A 178 -17.35 3.73 6.49
C GLU A 178 -18.36 3.53 7.64
N ARG A 179 -18.44 4.45 8.61
CA ARG A 179 -19.46 4.44 9.67
C ARG A 179 -20.86 4.72 9.11
N ALA A 180 -21.01 5.74 8.26
CA ALA A 180 -22.28 6.08 7.63
C ALA A 180 -22.82 4.94 6.75
N ALA A 181 -21.91 4.19 6.09
CA ALA A 181 -22.25 2.99 5.33
C ALA A 181 -22.43 1.71 6.18
N GLY A 182 -22.46 1.81 7.53
CA GLY A 182 -22.63 0.67 8.43
C GLY A 182 -21.45 -0.32 8.51
N ARG A 183 -20.31 -0.03 7.84
CA ARG A 183 -19.15 -0.93 7.72
C ARG A 183 -18.16 -0.83 8.88
N ALA A 184 -18.24 0.24 9.69
CA ALA A 184 -17.32 0.48 10.79
C ALA A 184 -18.05 0.88 12.08
N SER A 185 -17.66 0.26 13.20
CA SER A 185 -18.10 0.64 14.55
C SER A 185 -17.12 1.60 15.24
N ARG A 186 -17.50 2.18 16.39
CA ARG A 186 -16.59 2.94 17.26
C ARG A 186 -15.36 2.13 17.67
N ARG A 187 -15.54 0.85 18.03
CA ARG A 187 -14.46 -0.09 18.42
C ARG A 187 -13.54 -0.39 17.24
N THR A 188 -14.11 -0.61 16.06
CA THR A 188 -13.38 -0.85 14.81
C THR A 188 -12.50 0.35 14.42
N ALA A 189 -13.05 1.56 14.52
CA ALA A 189 -12.33 2.80 14.25
C ALA A 189 -11.22 3.09 15.29
N TRP A 190 -11.41 2.77 16.58
CA TRP A 190 -10.36 2.89 17.59
C TRP A 190 -9.20 1.93 17.31
N ARG A 191 -9.49 0.65 17.02
CA ARG A 191 -8.48 -0.35 16.63
C ARG A 191 -7.67 0.10 15.41
N TYR A 192 -8.33 0.66 14.41
CA TYR A 192 -7.67 1.26 13.24
C TYR A 192 -6.66 2.34 13.64
N GLN A 193 -7.05 3.30 14.49
CA GLN A 193 -6.16 4.37 14.90
C GLN A 193 -4.93 3.84 15.64
N VAL A 194 -5.12 2.94 16.62
CA VAL A 194 -4.01 2.33 17.37
C VAL A 194 -3.05 1.57 16.43
N LEU A 195 -3.58 0.75 15.52
CA LEU A 195 -2.77 0.01 14.55
C LEU A 195 -2.03 0.93 13.58
N VAL A 196 -2.63 2.05 13.14
CA VAL A 196 -1.92 3.06 12.32
C VAL A 196 -0.75 3.66 13.10
N GLN A 197 -0.92 4.00 14.39
CA GLN A 197 0.19 4.54 15.19
C GLN A 197 1.30 3.50 15.44
N ALA A 198 0.94 2.24 15.71
CA ALA A 198 1.91 1.15 15.82
C ALA A 198 2.69 0.92 14.51
N PHE A 199 2.01 1.06 13.36
CA PHE A 199 2.63 0.93 12.04
C PHE A 199 3.62 2.07 11.77
N LEU A 200 3.27 3.32 12.12
CA LEU A 200 4.20 4.45 12.05
C LEU A 200 5.41 4.25 12.96
N ALA A 201 5.21 3.82 14.21
CA ALA A 201 6.29 3.57 15.16
C ALA A 201 7.27 2.49 14.65
N ALA A 202 6.76 1.39 14.11
CA ALA A 202 7.59 0.33 13.51
C ALA A 202 8.38 0.82 12.28
N MET A 203 7.77 1.63 11.41
CA MET A 203 8.49 2.23 10.26
C MET A 203 9.56 3.23 10.71
N CYS A 204 9.28 4.07 11.72
CA CYS A 204 10.29 4.98 12.29
C CYS A 204 11.46 4.19 12.89
N LEU A 205 11.21 3.15 13.69
CA LEU A 205 12.25 2.31 14.29
C LEU A 205 13.13 1.65 13.21
N ALA A 206 12.52 1.10 12.15
CA ALA A 206 13.25 0.54 11.02
C ALA A 206 14.17 1.57 10.35
N VAL A 207 13.72 2.82 10.23
CA VAL A 207 14.52 3.90 9.63
C VAL A 207 15.67 4.36 10.53
N VAL A 208 15.48 4.45 11.86
CA VAL A 208 16.46 5.06 12.78
C VAL A 208 17.37 4.08 13.52
N THR A 209 17.22 2.77 13.36
CA THR A 209 18.13 1.79 13.97
C THR A 209 19.46 1.71 13.20
N ALA A 210 20.59 1.57 13.91
CA ALA A 210 21.87 1.18 13.31
C ALA A 210 22.01 -0.34 13.22
N ASN A 211 21.40 -1.07 14.16
CA ASN A 211 21.48 -2.52 14.25
C ASN A 211 20.55 -3.19 13.22
N LEU A 212 21.13 -4.06 12.39
CA LEU A 212 20.46 -4.74 11.28
C LEU A 212 19.48 -5.84 11.74
N GLY A 213 19.68 -6.41 12.93
CA GLY A 213 18.71 -7.31 13.55
C GLY A 213 17.46 -6.55 14.03
N VAL A 214 17.63 -5.38 14.66
CA VAL A 214 16.51 -4.51 15.04
C VAL A 214 15.78 -3.95 13.82
N LEU A 215 16.51 -3.65 12.74
CA LEU A 215 15.92 -3.28 11.44
C LEU A 215 14.98 -4.38 10.93
N TRP A 216 15.44 -5.63 10.97
CA TRP A 216 14.63 -6.80 10.62
C TRP A 216 13.38 -6.93 11.51
N VAL A 217 13.54 -6.86 12.84
CA VAL A 217 12.40 -6.92 13.80
C VAL A 217 11.39 -5.82 13.52
N ALA A 218 11.85 -4.58 13.29
CA ALA A 218 10.99 -3.44 13.02
C ALA A 218 10.23 -3.60 11.69
N VAL A 219 10.88 -4.11 10.64
CA VAL A 219 10.21 -4.42 9.36
C VAL A 219 9.19 -5.54 9.53
N GLU A 220 9.45 -6.60 10.31
CA GLU A 220 8.44 -7.64 10.54
C GLU A 220 7.27 -7.18 11.42
N ALA A 221 7.54 -6.30 12.40
CA ALA A 221 6.49 -5.65 13.17
C ALA A 221 5.52 -4.87 12.26
N THR A 222 6.00 -4.26 11.16
CA THR A 222 5.09 -3.69 10.15
C THR A 222 4.24 -4.77 9.47
N THR A 223 4.75 -5.97 9.20
CA THR A 223 3.97 -7.08 8.59
C THR A 223 2.78 -7.44 9.49
N ILE A 224 3.06 -7.69 10.77
CA ILE A 224 2.06 -8.10 11.76
C ILE A 224 0.98 -7.02 11.91
N VAL A 225 1.38 -5.76 12.10
CA VAL A 225 0.43 -4.64 12.27
C VAL A 225 -0.38 -4.39 11.00
N THR A 226 0.27 -4.39 9.82
CA THR A 226 -0.41 -4.14 8.55
C THR A 226 -1.38 -5.28 8.19
N ALA A 227 -1.14 -6.53 8.58
CA ALA A 227 -2.07 -7.63 8.37
C ALA A 227 -3.46 -7.35 9.01
N PHE A 228 -3.49 -6.87 10.25
CA PHE A 228 -4.74 -6.47 10.92
C PHE A 228 -5.40 -5.24 10.27
N LEU A 229 -4.62 -4.35 9.65
CA LEU A 229 -5.13 -3.22 8.88
C LEU A 229 -5.70 -3.64 7.51
N VAL A 230 -5.10 -4.61 6.82
CA VAL A 230 -5.62 -5.18 5.56
C VAL A 230 -6.92 -5.95 5.84
N GLY A 231 -6.93 -6.79 6.87
CA GLY A 231 -8.10 -7.56 7.32
C GLY A 231 -9.18 -6.74 8.04
N HIS A 232 -9.06 -5.41 8.07
CA HIS A 232 -9.92 -4.51 8.88
C HIS A 232 -11.42 -4.69 8.64
N ARG A 233 -11.83 -4.91 7.38
CA ARG A 233 -13.24 -5.09 6.99
C ARG A 233 -13.81 -6.47 7.32
N ARG A 234 -12.97 -7.47 7.62
CA ARG A 234 -13.36 -8.86 7.99
C ARG A 234 -14.27 -9.58 6.99
N THR A 235 -14.31 -9.14 5.73
CA THR A 235 -14.90 -9.90 4.63
C THR A 235 -13.97 -11.05 4.23
N ARG A 236 -14.50 -12.12 3.63
CA ARG A 236 -13.71 -13.24 3.09
C ARG A 236 -12.53 -12.77 2.24
N THR A 237 -12.76 -11.82 1.33
CA THR A 237 -11.72 -11.23 0.47
C THR A 237 -10.65 -10.47 1.26
N SER A 238 -11.02 -9.71 2.29
CA SER A 238 -10.06 -8.97 3.12
C SER A 238 -9.22 -9.87 4.02
N VAL A 239 -9.79 -10.97 4.50
CA VAL A 239 -9.07 -11.99 5.28
C VAL A 239 -8.14 -12.78 4.38
N GLU A 240 -8.58 -13.18 3.19
CA GLU A 240 -7.74 -13.84 2.18
C GLU A 240 -6.54 -12.95 1.77
N ALA A 241 -6.77 -11.67 1.50
CA ALA A 241 -5.69 -10.72 1.18
C ALA A 241 -4.73 -10.50 2.35
N ALA A 242 -5.23 -10.44 3.60
CA ALA A 242 -4.39 -10.35 4.79
C ALA A 242 -3.57 -11.64 5.01
N TRP A 243 -4.14 -12.81 4.74
CA TRP A 243 -3.45 -14.10 4.82
C TRP A 243 -2.34 -14.22 3.78
N LYS A 244 -2.65 -13.94 2.51
CA LYS A 244 -1.66 -13.86 1.41
C LYS A 244 -0.53 -12.88 1.74
N TYR A 245 -0.87 -11.72 2.32
CA TYR A 245 0.10 -10.73 2.77
C TYR A 245 1.06 -11.28 3.82
N VAL A 246 0.54 -11.85 4.92
CA VAL A 246 1.37 -12.43 5.99
C VAL A 246 2.24 -13.55 5.43
N VAL A 247 1.66 -14.54 4.74
CA VAL A 247 2.42 -15.70 4.25
C VAL A 247 3.56 -15.29 3.33
N ILE A 248 3.29 -14.43 2.33
CA ILE A 248 4.31 -14.06 1.34
C ILE A 248 5.35 -13.09 1.93
N CYS A 249 4.92 -12.10 2.73
CA CYS A 249 5.87 -11.16 3.34
C CYS A 249 6.69 -11.82 4.45
N SER A 250 6.11 -12.59 5.37
CA SER A 250 6.87 -13.26 6.43
C SER A 250 7.80 -14.34 5.87
N ALA A 251 7.44 -15.03 4.78
CA ALA A 251 8.37 -15.91 4.07
C ALA A 251 9.57 -15.15 3.47
N GLY A 252 9.33 -14.01 2.82
CA GLY A 252 10.41 -13.12 2.35
C GLY A 252 11.27 -12.60 3.51
N ILE A 253 10.64 -12.13 4.59
CA ILE A 253 11.35 -11.62 5.76
C ILE A 253 12.12 -12.74 6.50
N ALA A 254 11.70 -14.00 6.44
CA ALA A 254 12.50 -15.13 6.89
C ALA A 254 13.77 -15.36 6.04
N LEU A 255 13.72 -15.15 4.73
CA LEU A 255 14.92 -15.13 3.87
C LEU A 255 15.85 -13.97 4.24
N ALA A 256 15.29 -12.78 4.49
CA ALA A 256 16.07 -11.65 4.97
C ALA A 256 16.70 -11.92 6.35
N PHE A 257 16.01 -12.65 7.24
CA PHE A 257 16.56 -13.09 8.53
C PHE A 257 17.78 -14.00 8.32
N LEU A 258 17.63 -15.04 7.51
CA LEU A 258 18.73 -15.97 7.19
C LEU A 258 19.92 -15.23 6.58
N GLY A 259 19.68 -14.30 5.66
CA GLY A 259 20.74 -13.46 5.10
C GLY A 259 21.41 -12.55 6.14
N THR A 260 20.64 -12.01 7.10
CA THR A 260 21.15 -11.22 8.24
C THR A 260 22.04 -12.08 9.15
N VAL A 261 21.64 -13.33 9.42
CA VAL A 261 22.42 -14.30 10.22
C VAL A 261 23.72 -14.67 9.51
N LEU A 262 23.73 -14.81 8.17
CA LEU A 262 24.96 -15.04 7.41
C LEU A 262 25.91 -13.84 7.45
N ILE A 263 25.41 -12.60 7.40
CA ILE A 263 26.24 -11.39 7.57
C ILE A 263 26.80 -11.30 9.00
N TYR A 264 26.01 -11.62 10.02
CA TYR A 264 26.50 -11.75 11.39
C TYR A 264 27.63 -12.78 11.50
N TYR A 265 27.43 -13.98 10.92
CA TYR A 265 28.46 -15.02 10.90
C TYR A 265 29.75 -14.54 10.21
N ALA A 266 29.66 -13.93 9.02
CA ALA A 266 30.80 -13.35 8.33
C ALA A 266 31.53 -12.29 9.19
N ALA A 267 30.80 -11.46 9.93
CA ALA A 267 31.37 -10.46 10.82
C ALA A 267 32.09 -11.08 12.03
N ARG A 268 31.53 -12.14 12.64
CA ARG A 268 32.20 -12.86 13.73
C ARG A 268 33.49 -13.54 13.24
N GLN A 269 33.47 -14.17 12.07
CA GLN A 269 34.68 -14.75 11.45
C GLN A 269 35.71 -13.68 11.06
N ALA A 270 35.27 -12.47 10.68
CA ALA A 270 36.13 -11.31 10.46
C ALA A 270 36.73 -10.72 11.75
N GLY A 271 36.39 -11.25 12.93
CA GLY A 271 36.88 -10.78 14.23
C GLY A 271 36.09 -9.62 14.84
N VAL A 272 34.92 -9.26 14.28
CA VAL A 272 34.05 -8.23 14.86
C VAL A 272 33.41 -8.78 16.14
N ALA A 273 33.49 -8.01 17.24
CA ALA A 273 32.90 -8.37 18.52
C ALA A 273 31.37 -8.53 18.42
N GLU A 274 30.82 -9.47 19.19
CA GLU A 274 29.41 -9.89 19.09
C GLU A 274 28.40 -8.75 19.19
N SER A 275 28.59 -7.82 20.12
CA SER A 275 27.74 -6.64 20.30
C SER A 275 27.69 -5.70 19.09
N TRP A 276 28.69 -5.76 18.20
CA TRP A 276 28.82 -4.89 17.04
C TRP A 276 28.70 -5.64 15.70
N ALA A 277 28.58 -6.98 15.71
CA ALA A 277 28.50 -7.82 14.51
C ALA A 277 27.19 -7.67 13.70
N LEU A 278 26.24 -6.86 14.19
CA LEU A 278 25.05 -6.40 13.45
C LEU A 278 24.95 -4.87 13.35
N ASP A 279 25.96 -4.12 13.81
CA ASP A 279 26.00 -2.66 13.67
C ASP A 279 26.42 -2.27 12.24
N TRP A 280 25.56 -1.53 11.55
CA TRP A 280 25.76 -1.21 10.14
C TRP A 280 27.06 -0.42 9.85
N PRO A 281 27.40 0.67 10.57
CA PRO A 281 28.69 1.34 10.43
C PRO A 281 29.90 0.42 10.67
N THR A 282 29.86 -0.42 11.71
CA THR A 282 30.94 -1.36 12.02
C THR A 282 31.15 -2.38 10.90
N LEU A 283 30.06 -2.93 10.36
CA LEU A 283 30.10 -3.86 9.23
C LEU A 283 30.69 -3.23 7.96
N VAL A 284 30.35 -1.97 7.67
CA VAL A 284 30.94 -1.23 6.54
C VAL A 284 32.43 -0.98 6.76
N ALA A 285 32.86 -0.63 7.99
CA ALA A 285 34.26 -0.42 8.33
C ALA A 285 35.12 -1.70 8.23
N HIS A 286 34.53 -2.87 8.49
CA HIS A 286 35.20 -4.18 8.43
C HIS A 286 34.91 -4.95 7.13
N ALA A 287 34.24 -4.34 6.15
CA ALA A 287 33.70 -5.03 4.97
C ALA A 287 34.76 -5.83 4.19
N GLY A 288 35.97 -5.29 4.04
CA GLY A 288 37.09 -5.96 3.36
C GLY A 288 37.66 -7.19 4.08
N ARG A 289 37.16 -7.54 5.28
CA ARG A 289 37.50 -8.77 6.03
C ARG A 289 36.36 -9.80 6.05
N LEU A 290 35.19 -9.47 5.50
CA LEU A 290 34.06 -10.39 5.46
C LEU A 290 34.29 -11.45 4.37
N ASP A 291 33.93 -12.70 4.64
CA ASP A 291 34.03 -13.76 3.63
C ASP A 291 33.14 -13.42 2.41
N ALA A 292 33.74 -13.49 1.21
CA ALA A 292 33.07 -13.06 0.00
C ALA A 292 31.92 -13.99 -0.44
N GLY A 293 32.02 -15.30 -0.17
CA GLY A 293 30.99 -16.27 -0.50
C GLY A 293 29.75 -16.14 0.39
N VAL A 294 29.98 -16.10 1.70
CA VAL A 294 28.95 -15.87 2.73
C VAL A 294 28.29 -14.51 2.53
N THR A 295 29.06 -13.46 2.26
CA THR A 295 28.50 -12.11 2.01
C THR A 295 27.63 -12.11 0.76
N ARG A 296 28.05 -12.76 -0.33
CA ARG A 296 27.26 -12.85 -1.57
C ARG A 296 25.93 -13.59 -1.34
N LEU A 297 25.95 -14.71 -0.63
CA LEU A 297 24.74 -15.46 -0.29
C LEU A 297 23.83 -14.66 0.65
N GLY A 298 24.38 -14.08 1.71
CA GLY A 298 23.65 -13.29 2.69
C GLY A 298 22.95 -12.08 2.05
N VAL A 299 23.67 -11.33 1.21
CA VAL A 299 23.10 -10.18 0.47
C VAL A 299 22.04 -10.63 -0.53
N THR A 300 22.21 -11.76 -1.22
CA THR A 300 21.18 -12.31 -2.12
C THR A 300 19.86 -12.57 -1.37
N LEU A 301 19.94 -13.23 -0.21
CA LEU A 301 18.77 -13.56 0.62
C LEU A 301 18.13 -12.32 1.25
N VAL A 302 18.93 -11.35 1.67
CA VAL A 302 18.47 -10.01 2.11
C VAL A 302 17.72 -9.27 1.01
N VAL A 303 18.30 -9.19 -0.20
CA VAL A 303 17.69 -8.49 -1.35
C VAL A 303 16.39 -9.18 -1.77
N LEU A 304 16.36 -10.51 -1.81
CA LEU A 304 15.15 -11.28 -2.08
C LEU A 304 14.07 -11.07 -1.01
N GLY A 305 14.48 -11.08 0.26
CA GLY A 305 13.57 -11.01 1.41
C GLY A 305 12.98 -9.62 1.68
N PHE A 306 13.82 -8.58 1.76
CA PHE A 306 13.32 -7.20 1.80
C PHE A 306 12.72 -6.79 0.45
N GLY A 307 13.15 -7.39 -0.67
CA GLY A 307 12.54 -7.22 -1.99
C GLY A 307 11.09 -7.68 -2.03
N ALA A 308 10.77 -8.83 -1.42
CA ALA A 308 9.38 -9.28 -1.24
C ALA A 308 8.52 -8.22 -0.53
N LYS A 309 9.07 -7.61 0.54
CA LYS A 309 8.42 -6.55 1.32
C LYS A 309 8.33 -5.22 0.56
N ALA A 310 9.28 -4.94 -0.32
CA ALA A 310 9.30 -3.82 -1.26
C ALA A 310 8.50 -4.09 -2.56
N GLY A 311 7.79 -5.21 -2.67
CA GLY A 311 6.95 -5.54 -3.83
C GLY A 311 7.71 -5.94 -5.10
N LEU A 312 8.99 -6.31 -4.98
CA LEU A 312 9.83 -6.76 -6.10
C LEU A 312 9.56 -8.24 -6.45
N VAL A 313 9.85 -8.60 -7.70
CA VAL A 313 9.82 -9.99 -8.18
C VAL A 313 10.87 -10.84 -7.43
N PRO A 314 10.58 -12.12 -7.11
CA PRO A 314 9.37 -12.88 -7.46
C PRO A 314 8.22 -12.75 -6.46
N LEU A 315 8.46 -12.38 -5.21
CA LEU A 315 7.49 -12.45 -4.10
C LEU A 315 6.53 -11.24 -4.02
N HIS A 316 6.15 -10.68 -5.17
CA HIS A 316 5.33 -9.47 -5.32
C HIS A 316 3.81 -9.69 -5.20
N ALA A 317 3.33 -10.94 -5.34
CA ALA A 317 1.92 -11.26 -5.63
C ALA A 317 0.92 -10.81 -4.54
N TRP A 318 1.38 -10.59 -3.29
CA TRP A 318 0.55 -10.06 -2.21
C TRP A 318 0.09 -8.61 -2.44
N LEU A 319 0.90 -7.80 -3.13
CA LEU A 319 0.77 -6.35 -3.22
C LEU A 319 -0.59 -5.89 -3.77
N PRO A 320 -1.04 -6.30 -4.98
CA PRO A 320 -2.32 -5.86 -5.52
C PRO A 320 -3.52 -6.35 -4.69
N ASP A 321 -3.43 -7.54 -4.10
CA ASP A 321 -4.50 -8.11 -3.26
C ASP A 321 -4.64 -7.29 -1.97
N ALA A 322 -3.56 -7.11 -1.21
CA ALA A 322 -3.54 -6.33 0.03
C ALA A 322 -3.99 -4.88 -0.18
N HIS A 323 -3.46 -4.22 -1.22
CA HIS A 323 -3.88 -2.85 -1.58
C HIS A 323 -5.35 -2.76 -1.95
N SER A 324 -5.91 -3.74 -2.65
CA SER A 324 -7.33 -3.72 -3.03
C SER A 324 -8.25 -3.75 -1.80
N GLN A 325 -7.92 -4.53 -0.77
CA GLN A 325 -8.77 -4.74 0.40
C GLN A 325 -8.54 -3.75 1.55
N ALA A 326 -7.31 -3.26 1.73
CA ALA A 326 -6.97 -2.36 2.82
C ALA A 326 -7.76 -1.03 2.78
N PRO A 327 -8.02 -0.41 3.95
CA PRO A 327 -8.51 0.97 4.05
C PRO A 327 -7.65 1.92 3.22
N ALA A 328 -8.27 2.86 2.50
CA ALA A 328 -7.55 3.70 1.54
C ALA A 328 -6.37 4.51 2.14
N PRO A 329 -6.46 5.09 3.35
CA PRO A 329 -5.30 5.74 3.96
C PRO A 329 -4.22 4.76 4.45
N VAL A 330 -4.56 3.48 4.69
CA VAL A 330 -3.55 2.43 4.93
C VAL A 330 -2.87 2.06 3.63
N SER A 331 -3.61 1.95 2.51
CA SER A 331 -3.02 1.76 1.18
C SER A 331 -2.06 2.90 0.81
N ALA A 332 -2.36 4.15 1.25
CA ALA A 332 -1.46 5.29 1.12
C ALA A 332 -0.16 5.12 1.93
N LEU A 333 -0.22 4.72 3.21
CA LEU A 333 0.98 4.42 4.01
C LEU A 333 1.80 3.26 3.42
N MET A 334 1.12 2.17 3.04
CA MET A 334 1.76 0.99 2.44
C MET A 334 2.50 1.38 1.16
N SER A 335 1.80 1.94 0.17
CA SER A 335 2.42 2.24 -1.12
C SER A 335 3.38 3.42 -1.02
N GLY A 336 3.05 4.43 -0.23
CA GLY A 336 3.76 5.69 -0.22
C GLY A 336 5.05 5.65 0.60
N VAL A 337 5.19 4.75 1.57
CA VAL A 337 6.43 4.68 2.35
C VAL A 337 6.84 3.30 2.87
N LEU A 338 5.94 2.33 3.08
CA LEU A 338 6.37 0.99 3.55
C LEU A 338 7.32 0.30 2.56
N LEU A 339 7.02 0.32 1.26
CA LEU A 339 7.91 -0.27 0.25
C LEU A 339 9.29 0.42 0.28
N SER A 340 9.31 1.75 0.42
CA SER A 340 10.53 2.55 0.51
C SER A 340 11.32 2.30 1.81
N VAL A 341 10.66 2.05 2.94
CA VAL A 341 11.31 1.65 4.21
C VAL A 341 11.96 0.28 4.07
N ALA A 342 11.26 -0.70 3.47
CA ALA A 342 11.86 -2.00 3.16
C ALA A 342 13.03 -1.86 2.16
N PHE A 343 12.91 -0.99 1.16
CA PHE A 343 14.00 -0.71 0.23
C PHE A 343 15.19 0.01 0.90
N SER A 344 14.97 0.83 1.93
CA SER A 344 16.06 1.46 2.70
C SER A 344 16.91 0.44 3.46
N ALA A 345 16.35 -0.74 3.80
CA ALA A 345 17.15 -1.86 4.28
C ALA A 345 18.08 -2.38 3.18
N ILE A 346 17.57 -2.62 1.97
CA ILE A 346 18.36 -3.05 0.80
C ILE A 346 19.52 -2.07 0.55
N LEU A 347 19.29 -0.76 0.64
CA LEU A 347 20.34 0.25 0.51
C LEU A 347 21.47 0.07 1.54
N ARG A 348 21.14 -0.16 2.82
CA ARG A 348 22.14 -0.37 3.88
C ARG A 348 22.99 -1.62 3.63
N TYR A 349 22.37 -2.74 3.28
CA TYR A 349 23.12 -3.97 2.96
C TYR A 349 23.91 -3.86 1.65
N ARG A 350 23.44 -3.09 0.66
CA ARG A 350 24.21 -2.80 -0.55
C ARG A 350 25.54 -2.11 -0.20
N VAL A 351 25.57 -1.16 0.73
CA VAL A 351 26.84 -0.50 1.11
C VAL A 351 27.86 -1.50 1.67
N ILE A 352 27.42 -2.45 2.50
CA ILE A 352 28.29 -3.53 3.00
C ILE A 352 28.77 -4.41 1.83
N ALA A 353 27.85 -4.81 0.95
CA ALA A 353 28.15 -5.66 -0.21
C ALA A 353 29.13 -5.00 -1.19
N ASP A 354 28.91 -3.73 -1.55
CA ASP A 354 29.77 -2.98 -2.47
C ASP A 354 31.17 -2.76 -1.88
N ALA A 355 31.28 -2.61 -0.56
CA ALA A 355 32.56 -2.48 0.14
C ALA A 355 33.31 -3.82 0.33
N ALA A 356 32.60 -4.95 0.41
CA ALA A 356 33.19 -6.29 0.58
C ALA A 356 33.47 -7.01 -0.76
N LEU A 357 32.64 -6.79 -1.78
CA LEU A 357 32.61 -7.55 -3.04
C LEU A 357 32.88 -6.69 -4.28
N GLY A 358 32.89 -5.37 -4.14
CA GLY A 358 32.77 -4.43 -5.25
C GLY A 358 31.35 -4.32 -5.80
N ALA A 359 31.03 -3.19 -6.43
CA ALA A 359 29.69 -2.88 -6.92
C ALA A 359 29.17 -3.78 -8.07
N GLY A 360 30.02 -4.63 -8.66
CA GLY A 360 29.64 -5.46 -9.81
C GLY A 360 28.54 -6.48 -9.47
N PHE A 361 28.62 -7.12 -8.30
CA PHE A 361 27.65 -8.13 -7.88
C PHE A 361 26.26 -7.52 -7.63
N THR A 362 26.18 -6.45 -6.84
CA THR A 362 24.92 -5.78 -6.51
C THR A 362 24.30 -5.11 -7.73
N ARG A 363 25.11 -4.53 -8.63
CA ARG A 363 24.67 -4.01 -9.92
C ARG A 363 23.94 -5.06 -10.74
N VAL A 364 24.54 -6.23 -10.97
CA VAL A 364 23.90 -7.31 -11.74
C VAL A 364 22.61 -7.78 -11.06
N LEU A 365 22.65 -8.03 -9.75
CA LEU A 365 21.50 -8.51 -8.98
C LEU A 365 20.32 -7.52 -9.02
N LEU A 366 20.57 -6.23 -8.76
CA LEU A 366 19.54 -5.20 -8.70
C LEU A 366 19.03 -4.81 -10.09
N THR A 367 19.88 -4.77 -11.13
CA THR A 367 19.42 -4.56 -12.52
C THR A 367 18.52 -5.71 -12.97
N GLY A 368 18.86 -6.97 -12.68
CA GLY A 368 18.02 -8.12 -13.00
C GLY A 368 16.65 -8.05 -12.32
N ILE A 369 16.63 -7.81 -11.01
CA ILE A 369 15.38 -7.67 -10.24
C ILE A 369 14.56 -6.47 -10.72
N ALA A 370 15.20 -5.34 -11.02
CA ALA A 370 14.54 -4.15 -11.57
C ALA A 370 13.83 -4.47 -12.89
N LEU A 371 14.56 -4.96 -13.90
CA LEU A 371 13.98 -5.21 -15.22
C LEU A 371 12.87 -6.27 -15.19
N LEU A 372 13.04 -7.35 -14.42
CA LEU A 372 12.00 -8.38 -14.26
C LEU A 372 10.75 -7.85 -13.55
N THR A 373 10.92 -7.04 -12.49
CA THR A 373 9.81 -6.40 -11.79
C THR A 373 9.07 -5.41 -12.69
N LEU A 374 9.83 -4.61 -13.46
CA LEU A 374 9.31 -3.60 -14.36
C LEU A 374 8.51 -4.21 -15.53
N ALA A 375 9.07 -5.24 -16.18
CA ALA A 375 8.42 -5.94 -17.27
C ALA A 375 7.09 -6.58 -16.81
N LEU A 376 7.10 -7.22 -15.65
CA LEU A 376 5.90 -7.82 -15.07
C LEU A 376 4.87 -6.75 -14.66
N ALA A 377 5.29 -5.65 -14.06
CA ALA A 377 4.41 -4.55 -13.69
C ALA A 377 3.74 -3.90 -14.92
N ALA A 378 4.48 -3.65 -15.99
CA ALA A 378 3.97 -3.13 -17.25
C ALA A 378 2.92 -4.08 -17.88
N GLY A 379 3.23 -5.37 -17.98
CA GLY A 379 2.29 -6.38 -18.48
C GLY A 379 1.00 -6.48 -17.66
N LEU A 380 1.12 -6.48 -16.32
CA LEU A 380 -0.03 -6.55 -15.42
C LEU A 380 -0.87 -5.26 -15.39
N LEU A 381 -0.29 -4.10 -15.72
CA LEU A 381 -1.02 -2.84 -15.88
C LEU A 381 -1.91 -2.83 -17.12
N LEU A 382 -1.43 -3.34 -18.26
CA LEU A 382 -2.19 -3.40 -19.52
C LEU A 382 -3.53 -4.13 -19.35
N ALA A 383 -3.52 -5.28 -18.67
CA ALA A 383 -4.70 -6.11 -18.43
C ALA A 383 -5.58 -5.64 -17.25
N GLN A 384 -5.20 -4.58 -16.53
CA GLN A 384 -5.84 -4.22 -15.27
C GLN A 384 -7.28 -3.69 -15.42
N ARG A 385 -8.17 -4.15 -14.53
CA ARG A 385 -9.61 -3.83 -14.50
C ARG A 385 -10.08 -3.21 -13.16
N ASP A 386 -9.20 -3.09 -12.17
CA ASP A 386 -9.47 -2.52 -10.85
C ASP A 386 -8.52 -1.38 -10.54
N HIS A 387 -9.05 -0.20 -10.15
CA HIS A 387 -8.24 1.01 -10.00
C HIS A 387 -7.32 1.00 -8.77
N LYS A 388 -7.67 0.25 -7.70
CA LYS A 388 -6.78 0.11 -6.54
C LYS A 388 -5.63 -0.86 -6.84
N ARG A 389 -5.92 -1.95 -7.57
CA ARG A 389 -4.87 -2.88 -8.05
C ARG A 389 -3.96 -2.22 -9.11
N MET A 390 -4.51 -1.34 -9.94
CA MET A 390 -3.74 -0.52 -10.90
C MET A 390 -2.71 0.35 -10.20
N LEU A 391 -3.12 1.09 -9.16
CA LEU A 391 -2.19 1.87 -8.35
C LEU A 391 -1.14 1.00 -7.66
N ALA A 392 -1.46 -0.25 -7.27
CA ALA A 392 -0.51 -1.18 -6.68
C ALA A 392 0.54 -1.68 -7.68
N TYR A 393 0.17 -2.05 -8.91
CA TYR A 393 1.14 -2.46 -9.93
C TYR A 393 2.03 -1.30 -10.39
N SER A 394 1.50 -0.09 -10.49
CA SER A 394 2.33 1.12 -10.67
C SER A 394 3.27 1.40 -9.49
N SER A 395 3.06 0.78 -8.32
CA SER A 395 4.06 0.84 -7.23
C SER A 395 5.22 -0.13 -7.44
N MET A 396 4.99 -1.30 -8.06
CA MET A 396 6.08 -2.20 -8.46
C MET A 396 6.98 -1.55 -9.52
N GLU A 397 6.38 -0.85 -10.48
CA GLU A 397 7.07 -0.13 -11.54
C GLU A 397 7.98 0.99 -10.95
N HIS A 398 7.47 1.88 -10.10
CA HIS A 398 8.33 2.88 -9.44
C HIS A 398 9.41 2.27 -8.52
N MET A 399 9.10 1.19 -7.78
CA MET A 399 10.13 0.49 -6.97
C MET A 399 11.21 -0.16 -7.84
N SER A 400 10.87 -0.60 -9.05
CA SER A 400 11.85 -1.11 -10.01
C SER A 400 12.77 -0.01 -10.57
N LEU A 401 12.28 1.23 -10.72
CA LEU A 401 13.13 2.37 -11.07
C LEU A 401 14.09 2.74 -9.94
N ILE A 402 13.62 2.72 -8.69
CA ILE A 402 14.47 2.88 -7.50
C ILE A 402 15.54 1.76 -7.46
N ALA A 403 15.18 0.51 -7.77
CA ALA A 403 16.12 -0.60 -7.85
C ALA A 403 17.16 -0.41 -8.97
N LEU A 404 16.76 0.02 -10.16
CA LEU A 404 17.66 0.30 -11.28
C LEU A 404 18.63 1.45 -10.96
N ALA A 405 18.13 2.55 -10.40
CA ALA A 405 18.96 3.66 -9.96
C ALA A 405 19.96 3.26 -8.86
N THR A 406 19.55 2.35 -7.97
CA THR A 406 20.42 1.76 -6.96
C THR A 406 21.51 0.88 -7.60
N ALA A 407 21.20 0.14 -8.66
CA ALA A 407 22.15 -0.66 -9.42
C ALA A 407 23.18 0.19 -10.20
N VAL A 408 22.75 1.35 -10.72
CA VAL A 408 23.64 2.37 -11.31
C VAL A 408 24.60 2.91 -10.25
N GLY A 409 24.08 3.26 -9.07
CA GLY A 409 24.89 3.52 -7.87
C GLY A 409 25.68 4.82 -7.85
N SER A 410 25.61 5.66 -8.89
CA SER A 410 26.29 6.96 -8.93
C SER A 410 25.63 8.01 -8.01
N PRO A 411 26.34 9.10 -7.62
CA PRO A 411 25.75 10.16 -6.79
C PRO A 411 24.45 10.74 -7.36
N LEU A 412 24.37 10.90 -8.70
CA LEU A 412 23.17 11.35 -9.38
C LEU A 412 22.04 10.32 -9.31
N ALA A 413 22.32 9.04 -9.60
CA ALA A 413 21.32 7.98 -9.55
C ALA A 413 20.73 7.80 -8.15
N LEU A 414 21.57 7.84 -7.11
CA LEU A 414 21.13 7.65 -5.73
C LEU A 414 20.39 8.88 -5.19
N SER A 415 20.81 10.10 -5.56
CA SER A 415 20.03 11.32 -5.27
C SER A 415 18.66 11.27 -5.96
N ALA A 416 18.62 10.83 -7.22
CA ALA A 416 17.39 10.68 -7.99
C ALA A 416 16.46 9.60 -7.39
N ALA A 417 16.99 8.44 -6.96
CA ALA A 417 16.22 7.40 -6.28
C ALA A 417 15.58 7.89 -4.97
N LEU A 418 16.32 8.66 -4.16
CA LEU A 418 15.81 9.25 -2.92
C LEU A 418 14.74 10.32 -3.20
N LEU A 419 14.89 11.13 -4.25
CA LEU A 419 13.85 12.07 -4.71
C LEU A 419 12.62 11.33 -5.23
N HIS A 420 12.81 10.24 -5.98
CA HIS A 420 11.74 9.37 -6.50
C HIS A 420 10.92 8.78 -5.34
N ILE A 421 11.58 8.28 -4.29
CA ILE A 421 10.91 7.80 -3.06
C ILE A 421 9.98 8.87 -2.46
N ALA A 422 10.44 10.13 -2.36
CA ALA A 422 9.64 11.21 -1.76
C ALA A 422 8.47 11.64 -2.67
N GLY A 423 8.71 11.82 -3.97
CA GLY A 423 7.68 12.16 -4.95
C GLY A 423 6.62 11.06 -5.08
N HIS A 424 7.07 9.80 -5.19
CA HIS A 424 6.20 8.62 -5.19
C HIS A 424 5.33 8.57 -3.93
N GLY A 425 5.93 8.81 -2.76
CA GLY A 425 5.21 8.78 -1.49
C GLY A 425 4.03 9.74 -1.44
N LEU A 426 4.27 10.99 -1.83
CA LEU A 426 3.23 12.02 -1.88
C LEU A 426 2.18 11.73 -2.96
N ALA A 427 2.60 11.41 -4.18
CA ALA A 427 1.69 11.14 -5.30
C ALA A 427 0.81 9.90 -5.03
N LYS A 428 1.37 8.80 -4.51
CA LYS A 428 0.61 7.62 -4.07
C LYS A 428 -0.33 7.91 -2.92
N SER A 429 0.08 8.76 -1.97
CA SER A 429 -0.79 9.13 -0.85
C SER A 429 -2.03 9.88 -1.31
N ALA A 430 -1.87 10.81 -2.27
CA ALA A 430 -2.98 11.47 -2.95
C ALA A 430 -3.83 10.46 -3.73
N ALA A 431 -3.21 9.64 -4.59
CA ALA A 431 -3.89 8.71 -5.48
C ALA A 431 -4.71 7.64 -4.73
N PHE A 432 -4.15 6.99 -3.70
CA PHE A 432 -4.85 5.96 -2.94
C PHE A 432 -5.99 6.54 -2.08
N CYS A 433 -5.80 7.70 -1.44
CA CYS A 433 -6.87 8.33 -0.67
C CYS A 433 -8.00 8.86 -1.59
N ALA A 434 -7.66 9.41 -2.77
CA ALA A 434 -8.63 9.76 -3.80
C ALA A 434 -9.38 8.52 -4.33
N ALA A 435 -8.67 7.44 -4.66
CA ALA A 435 -9.24 6.15 -5.06
C ALA A 435 -10.20 5.57 -4.00
N GLY A 436 -9.92 5.78 -2.72
CA GLY A 436 -10.82 5.44 -1.60
C GLY A 436 -12.12 6.23 -1.60
N ARG A 437 -12.04 7.54 -1.87
CA ARG A 437 -13.22 8.41 -1.99
C ARG A 437 -14.02 8.12 -3.26
N ILE A 438 -13.35 7.77 -4.37
CA ILE A 438 -14.01 7.26 -5.59
C ILE A 438 -14.78 5.98 -5.27
N LEU A 439 -14.16 5.00 -4.60
CA LEU A 439 -14.84 3.76 -4.18
C LEU A 439 -16.03 4.01 -3.24
N GLN A 440 -15.95 5.00 -2.35
CA GLN A 440 -17.08 5.39 -1.49
C GLN A 440 -18.21 6.10 -2.27
N LEU A 441 -17.87 6.84 -3.34
CA LEU A 441 -18.83 7.56 -4.20
C LEU A 441 -19.53 6.66 -5.23
N THR A 442 -18.81 5.70 -5.82
CA THR A 442 -19.30 4.84 -6.92
C THR A 442 -19.74 3.45 -6.44
N GLY A 443 -19.36 3.04 -5.23
CA GLY A 443 -19.59 1.69 -4.69
C GLY A 443 -18.76 0.58 -5.35
N THR A 444 -17.89 0.90 -6.32
CA THR A 444 -17.13 -0.08 -7.11
C THR A 444 -15.68 0.35 -7.34
N SER A 445 -14.77 -0.61 -7.41
CA SER A 445 -13.37 -0.41 -7.82
C SER A 445 -13.10 -0.80 -9.28
N ARG A 446 -14.11 -1.31 -10.00
CA ARG A 446 -13.99 -1.73 -11.40
C ARG A 446 -13.92 -0.52 -12.33
N ILE A 447 -12.78 -0.36 -13.00
CA ILE A 447 -12.47 0.76 -13.92
C ILE A 447 -13.60 0.94 -14.95
N GLY A 448 -14.00 -0.14 -15.62
CA GLY A 448 -15.05 -0.08 -16.66
C GLY A 448 -16.45 0.38 -16.19
N ARG A 449 -16.71 0.47 -14.88
CA ARG A 449 -17.95 0.95 -14.27
C ARG A 449 -17.82 2.37 -13.68
N ILE A 450 -16.72 3.06 -13.91
CA ILE A 450 -16.44 4.41 -13.44
C ILE A 450 -16.15 5.25 -14.69
N ARG A 451 -16.92 6.32 -14.92
CA ARG A 451 -16.75 7.28 -16.01
C ARG A 451 -17.19 8.67 -15.55
N GLY A 452 -16.77 9.71 -16.27
CA GLY A 452 -17.26 11.08 -16.08
C GLY A 452 -16.97 11.67 -14.70
N LEU A 453 -15.92 11.23 -14.00
CA LEU A 453 -15.60 11.72 -12.65
C LEU A 453 -15.36 13.24 -12.62
N LEU A 454 -14.85 13.84 -13.71
CA LEU A 454 -14.65 15.29 -13.79
C LEU A 454 -15.98 16.06 -13.83
N GLY A 455 -17.03 15.52 -14.46
CA GLY A 455 -18.36 16.13 -14.40
C GLY A 455 -19.11 15.82 -13.09
N ARG A 456 -19.04 14.57 -12.61
CA ARG A 456 -19.77 14.13 -11.42
C ARG A 456 -19.23 14.67 -10.10
N ALA A 457 -17.90 14.79 -9.98
CA ALA A 457 -17.20 15.19 -8.76
C ALA A 457 -15.86 15.90 -9.09
N PRO A 458 -15.90 17.10 -9.71
CA PRO A 458 -14.75 17.74 -10.36
C PRO A 458 -13.49 17.82 -9.50
N LEU A 459 -13.62 18.23 -8.23
CA LEU A 459 -12.46 18.33 -7.32
C LEU A 459 -11.82 16.95 -7.03
N LEU A 460 -12.61 15.88 -6.95
CA LEU A 460 -12.09 14.53 -6.73
C LEU A 460 -11.48 13.94 -8.00
N GLY A 461 -12.13 14.15 -9.15
CA GLY A 461 -11.61 13.77 -10.46
C GLY A 461 -10.29 14.48 -10.78
N GLY A 462 -10.23 15.80 -10.58
CA GLY A 462 -9.03 16.61 -10.78
C GLY A 462 -7.88 16.17 -9.87
N VAL A 463 -8.13 15.99 -8.57
CA VAL A 463 -7.11 15.49 -7.63
C VAL A 463 -6.60 14.09 -8.01
N PHE A 464 -7.48 13.18 -8.43
CA PHE A 464 -7.07 11.84 -8.88
C PHE A 464 -6.26 11.91 -10.19
N GLY A 465 -6.69 12.73 -11.15
CA GLY A 465 -5.98 12.98 -12.41
C GLY A 465 -4.61 13.59 -12.20
N CYS A 466 -4.48 14.63 -11.38
CA CYS A 466 -3.19 15.24 -11.04
C CYS A 466 -2.28 14.28 -10.27
N ALA A 467 -2.82 13.43 -9.39
CA ALA A 467 -2.04 12.41 -8.70
C ALA A 467 -1.51 11.34 -9.66
N VAL A 468 -2.30 10.95 -10.67
CA VAL A 468 -1.82 10.07 -11.74
C VAL A 468 -0.83 10.78 -12.66
N ALA A 469 -1.04 12.04 -13.04
CA ALA A 469 -0.08 12.80 -13.83
C ALA A 469 1.28 12.93 -13.13
N ALA A 470 1.29 13.10 -11.81
CA ALA A 470 2.52 13.03 -11.01
C ALA A 470 3.20 11.65 -11.11
N LEU A 471 2.43 10.55 -11.00
CA LEU A 471 2.90 9.17 -11.19
C LEU A 471 3.28 8.81 -12.63
N LEU A 472 3.00 9.68 -13.60
CA LEU A 472 3.42 9.55 -15.01
C LEU A 472 4.65 10.43 -15.31
N GLY A 473 5.32 10.95 -14.27
CA GLY A 473 6.50 11.78 -14.43
C GLY A 473 6.24 13.12 -15.13
N PHE A 474 5.04 13.72 -15.03
CA PHE A 474 4.81 15.04 -15.65
C PHE A 474 5.45 16.20 -14.86
N PRO A 475 6.02 17.22 -15.52
CA PRO A 475 6.27 18.51 -14.88
C PRO A 475 4.95 19.11 -14.34
N PRO A 476 4.95 19.79 -13.18
CA PRO A 476 6.10 20.21 -12.37
C PRO A 476 6.45 19.23 -11.22
N PHE A 477 6.04 17.96 -11.27
CA PHE A 477 6.19 17.04 -10.13
C PHE A 477 7.62 16.49 -10.00
N GLY A 478 8.07 16.27 -8.75
CA GLY A 478 9.43 15.76 -8.46
C GLY A 478 9.76 14.38 -9.06
N LEU A 479 8.74 13.60 -9.45
CA LEU A 479 8.93 12.34 -10.17
C LEU A 479 9.58 12.55 -11.54
N PHE A 480 9.19 13.57 -12.31
CA PHE A 480 9.85 13.95 -13.57
C PHE A 480 11.36 14.16 -13.41
N ALA A 481 11.74 15.01 -12.43
CA ALA A 481 13.14 15.34 -12.15
C ALA A 481 13.93 14.10 -11.71
N SER A 482 13.30 13.20 -10.94
CA SER A 482 13.91 11.94 -10.53
C SER A 482 14.10 10.98 -11.71
N GLU A 483 13.09 10.73 -12.54
CA GLU A 483 13.16 9.80 -13.68
C GLU A 483 14.18 10.26 -14.72
N LEU A 484 14.22 11.56 -15.02
CA LEU A 484 15.26 12.16 -15.87
C LEU A 484 16.66 12.00 -15.25
N GLY A 485 16.79 12.15 -13.92
CA GLY A 485 18.04 11.89 -13.20
C GLY A 485 18.50 10.43 -13.27
N ILE A 486 17.58 9.48 -13.11
CA ILE A 486 17.82 8.03 -13.23
C ILE A 486 18.26 7.70 -14.67
N ALA A 487 17.53 8.19 -15.68
CA ALA A 487 17.85 7.97 -17.09
C ALA A 487 19.24 8.53 -17.46
N ARG A 488 19.51 9.79 -17.10
CA ARG A 488 20.81 10.43 -17.36
C ARG A 488 21.95 9.69 -16.68
N ALA A 489 21.78 9.26 -15.43
CA ALA A 489 22.80 8.51 -14.71
C ALA A 489 23.00 7.10 -15.30
N GLY A 490 21.94 6.43 -15.72
CA GLY A 490 22.00 5.09 -16.33
C GLY A 490 22.71 5.07 -17.68
N PHE A 491 22.46 6.05 -18.55
CA PHE A 491 23.20 6.21 -19.80
C PHE A 491 24.66 6.66 -19.59
N ALA A 492 24.93 7.48 -18.57
CA ALA A 492 26.29 7.93 -18.25
C ALA A 492 27.17 6.86 -17.56
N ALA A 493 26.59 5.77 -17.06
CA ALA A 493 27.31 4.74 -16.29
C ALA A 493 28.18 3.78 -17.12
N GLY A 494 28.33 4.03 -18.42
CA GLY A 494 29.14 3.22 -19.35
C GLY A 494 28.36 2.11 -20.06
N SER A 495 29.05 1.41 -20.96
CA SER A 495 28.47 0.47 -21.94
C SER A 495 27.62 -0.66 -21.34
N GLY A 496 27.88 -1.07 -20.09
CA GLY A 496 27.17 -2.17 -19.43
C GLY A 496 25.76 -1.89 -18.92
N LEU A 497 25.34 -0.62 -18.79
CA LEU A 497 24.02 -0.25 -18.22
C LEU A 497 23.12 0.58 -19.15
N ALA A 498 23.64 1.09 -20.28
CA ALA A 498 22.86 1.85 -21.24
C ALA A 498 21.68 1.04 -21.83
N TRP A 499 21.90 -0.24 -22.16
CA TRP A 499 20.84 -1.14 -22.66
C TRP A 499 19.74 -1.38 -21.62
N ALA A 500 20.12 -1.56 -20.35
CA ALA A 500 19.18 -1.77 -19.25
C ALA A 500 18.34 -0.51 -18.99
N THR A 501 18.96 0.66 -19.11
CA THR A 501 18.30 1.97 -19.00
C THR A 501 17.30 2.17 -20.15
N ALA A 502 17.70 1.87 -21.39
CA ALA A 502 16.80 1.93 -22.56
C ALA A 502 15.62 0.96 -22.44
N ALA A 503 15.87 -0.30 -22.07
CA ALA A 503 14.83 -1.30 -21.83
C ALA A 503 13.84 -0.86 -20.74
N ALA A 504 14.35 -0.28 -19.63
CA ALA A 504 13.51 0.25 -18.57
C ALA A 504 12.62 1.40 -19.06
N LEU A 505 13.14 2.35 -19.83
CA LEU A 505 12.35 3.46 -20.35
C LEU A 505 11.23 2.99 -21.29
N LEU A 506 11.46 1.98 -22.13
CA LEU A 506 10.41 1.38 -22.97
C LEU A 506 9.30 0.71 -22.15
N LEU A 507 9.67 0.03 -21.06
CA LEU A 507 8.71 -0.62 -20.17
C LEU A 507 7.93 0.39 -19.31
N VAL A 508 8.59 1.46 -18.85
CA VAL A 508 7.94 2.61 -18.17
C VAL A 508 6.94 3.26 -19.11
N LEU A 509 7.33 3.57 -20.36
CA LEU A 509 6.41 4.15 -21.35
C LEU A 509 5.17 3.27 -21.57
N THR A 510 5.36 1.95 -21.59
CA THR A 510 4.25 0.97 -21.68
C THR A 510 3.34 1.02 -20.44
N ALA A 511 3.92 1.03 -19.24
CA ALA A 511 3.19 1.14 -17.97
C ALA A 511 2.44 2.48 -17.86
N PHE A 512 3.06 3.57 -18.30
CA PHE A 512 2.52 4.93 -18.30
C PHE A 512 1.35 5.05 -19.28
N ALA A 513 1.47 4.54 -20.50
CA ALA A 513 0.38 4.49 -21.47
C ALA A 513 -0.84 3.71 -20.92
N ALA A 514 -0.60 2.56 -20.27
CA ALA A 514 -1.65 1.78 -19.63
C ALA A 514 -2.34 2.55 -18.48
N LEU A 515 -1.56 3.14 -17.57
CA LEU A 515 -2.06 3.91 -16.43
C LEU A 515 -2.82 5.17 -16.86
N ALA A 516 -2.31 5.89 -17.86
CA ALA A 516 -2.95 7.07 -18.45
C ALA A 516 -4.28 6.71 -19.12
N ALA A 517 -4.31 5.71 -20.01
CA ALA A 517 -5.53 5.32 -20.74
C ALA A 517 -6.64 4.83 -19.79
N ARG A 518 -6.29 4.04 -18.77
CA ARG A 518 -7.26 3.56 -17.75
C ARG A 518 -7.77 4.70 -16.86
N THR A 519 -6.92 5.68 -16.55
CA THR A 519 -7.32 6.86 -15.76
C THR A 519 -8.20 7.80 -16.58
N ALA A 520 -7.84 8.10 -17.83
CA ALA A 520 -8.64 8.89 -18.75
C ALA A 520 -10.06 8.30 -18.93
N HIS A 521 -10.17 6.97 -19.05
CA HIS A 521 -11.45 6.27 -19.11
C HIS A 521 -12.34 6.50 -17.88
N MET A 522 -11.75 6.62 -16.68
CA MET A 522 -12.48 6.93 -15.44
C MET A 522 -12.87 8.41 -15.32
N LEU A 523 -11.99 9.31 -15.77
CA LEU A 523 -12.16 10.76 -15.63
C LEU A 523 -13.14 11.36 -16.64
N LEU A 524 -13.09 10.87 -17.89
CA LEU A 524 -13.81 11.40 -19.05
C LEU A 524 -15.08 10.58 -19.36
N GLY A 525 -15.85 11.05 -20.35
CA GLY A 525 -17.12 10.45 -20.77
C GLY A 525 -18.35 11.11 -20.13
N PRO A 526 -19.57 10.67 -20.50
CA PRO A 526 -20.81 11.29 -20.07
C PRO A 526 -20.96 11.24 -18.54
N ALA A 527 -21.30 12.39 -17.96
CA ALA A 527 -21.59 12.54 -16.54
C ALA A 527 -23.11 12.44 -16.28
N PRO A 528 -23.54 12.06 -15.06
CA PRO A 528 -24.95 12.17 -14.68
C PRO A 528 -25.41 13.64 -14.65
N ASP A 529 -26.69 13.89 -14.92
CA ASP A 529 -27.28 15.23 -15.12
C ASP A 529 -27.12 16.22 -13.95
N ARG A 530 -26.75 15.73 -12.76
CA ARG A 530 -26.43 16.58 -11.60
C ARG A 530 -25.14 16.15 -10.91
N PRO A 531 -24.21 17.09 -10.61
CA PRO A 531 -23.05 16.80 -9.80
C PRO A 531 -23.49 16.38 -8.39
N THR A 532 -22.97 15.26 -7.90
CA THR A 532 -23.29 14.77 -6.55
C THR A 532 -22.64 15.66 -5.50
N SER A 533 -23.39 16.12 -4.51
CA SER A 533 -22.89 16.95 -3.41
C SER A 533 -21.94 16.17 -2.50
N HIS A 534 -20.67 16.09 -2.90
CA HIS A 534 -19.64 15.37 -2.15
C HIS A 534 -19.07 16.23 -1.02
N SER A 535 -18.84 15.61 0.14
CA SER A 535 -18.23 16.30 1.27
C SER A 535 -16.80 16.75 0.92
N ARG A 536 -16.56 18.07 0.98
CA ARG A 536 -15.22 18.67 0.81
C ARG A 536 -14.27 18.31 1.96
N THR A 537 -14.80 17.87 3.10
CA THR A 537 -14.04 17.42 4.28
C THR A 537 -13.05 16.31 3.91
N GLY A 538 -11.79 16.45 4.33
CA GLY A 538 -10.72 15.50 3.98
C GLY A 538 -10.17 15.63 2.55
N THR A 539 -10.39 16.75 1.86
CA THR A 539 -9.71 17.03 0.58
C THR A 539 -8.37 17.76 0.75
N TRP A 540 -8.22 18.54 1.83
CA TRP A 540 -6.98 19.26 2.13
C TRP A 540 -5.71 18.38 2.16
N PRO A 541 -5.71 17.12 2.65
CA PRO A 541 -4.49 16.32 2.65
C PRO A 541 -4.07 15.94 1.22
N LEU A 542 -5.05 15.74 0.33
CA LEU A 542 -4.78 15.37 -1.06
C LEU A 542 -4.19 16.55 -1.84
N LEU A 543 -4.71 17.76 -1.60
CA LEU A 543 -4.15 18.99 -2.17
C LEU A 543 -2.76 19.28 -1.61
N LEU A 544 -2.56 19.13 -0.29
CA LEU A 544 -1.23 19.27 0.34
C LEU A 544 -0.22 18.28 -0.26
N ALA A 545 -0.62 17.03 -0.47
CA ALA A 545 0.23 16.01 -1.09
C ALA A 545 0.67 16.41 -2.52
N LEU A 546 -0.26 16.89 -3.35
CA LEU A 546 0.03 17.34 -4.71
C LEU A 546 0.91 18.59 -4.73
N VAL A 547 0.61 19.59 -3.90
CA VAL A 547 1.41 20.82 -3.78
C VAL A 547 2.82 20.50 -3.29
N ALA A 548 2.98 19.64 -2.27
CA ALA A 548 4.29 19.19 -1.81
C ALA A 548 5.04 18.40 -2.90
N CYS A 549 4.35 17.54 -3.67
CA CYS A 549 4.95 16.78 -4.76
C CYS A 549 5.42 17.68 -5.93
N ALA A 550 4.71 18.78 -6.19
CA ALA A 550 5.10 19.80 -7.15
C ALA A 550 6.26 20.67 -6.62
N ALA A 551 6.21 21.08 -5.35
CA ALA A 551 7.30 21.81 -4.70
C ALA A 551 8.62 21.01 -4.66
N LEU A 552 8.55 19.68 -4.51
CA LEU A 552 9.72 18.79 -4.67
C LEU A 552 10.25 18.72 -6.12
N GLY A 553 9.48 19.11 -7.13
CA GLY A 553 9.97 19.19 -8.51
C GLY A 553 10.54 20.55 -8.88
N THR A 554 10.00 21.64 -8.33
CA THR A 554 10.43 23.02 -8.65
C THR A 554 11.44 23.60 -7.66
N ALA A 555 11.43 23.16 -6.40
CA ALA A 555 12.13 23.81 -5.30
C ALA A 555 12.91 22.81 -4.41
N THR A 556 13.67 21.89 -5.03
CA THR A 556 14.60 20.99 -4.30
C THR A 556 15.70 21.72 -3.53
N GLY A 557 15.93 23.01 -3.80
CA GLY A 557 17.00 23.85 -3.23
C GLY A 557 17.36 23.58 -1.76
N PRO A 558 16.48 23.87 -0.78
CA PRO A 558 16.79 23.69 0.65
C PRO A 558 17.05 22.23 1.05
N LEU A 559 16.54 21.26 0.29
CA LEU A 559 16.72 19.83 0.55
C LEU A 559 17.91 19.22 -0.19
N THR A 560 18.51 19.94 -1.15
CA THR A 560 19.56 19.41 -2.04
C THR A 560 20.81 19.01 -1.26
N GLY A 561 21.19 19.76 -0.22
CA GLY A 561 22.32 19.40 0.65
C GLY A 561 22.08 18.09 1.41
N LEU A 562 20.88 17.92 2.00
CA LEU A 562 20.49 16.69 2.68
C LEU A 562 20.41 15.50 1.72
N LEU A 563 19.88 15.71 0.51
CA LEU A 563 19.75 14.68 -0.52
C LEU A 563 21.11 14.16 -0.99
N ARG A 564 22.09 15.05 -1.25
CA ARG A 564 23.47 14.66 -1.57
C ARG A 564 24.15 13.95 -0.40
N ALA A 565 23.98 14.44 0.83
CA ALA A 565 24.54 13.78 2.01
C ALA A 565 23.94 12.38 2.23
N ALA A 566 22.64 12.21 1.97
CA ALA A 566 21.97 10.93 2.02
C ALA A 566 22.45 9.97 0.94
N ALA A 567 22.63 10.45 -0.31
CA ALA A 567 23.23 9.68 -1.40
C ALA A 567 24.67 9.23 -1.09
N GLY A 568 25.49 10.12 -0.52
CA GLY A 568 26.85 9.80 -0.07
C GLY A 568 26.89 8.74 1.04
N ALA A 569 25.94 8.79 1.98
CA ALA A 569 25.79 7.78 3.04
C ALA A 569 25.42 6.38 2.50
N ILE A 570 24.87 6.28 1.28
CA ILE A 570 24.53 5.01 0.59
C ILE A 570 25.48 4.68 -0.58
N GLY A 571 26.72 5.18 -0.51
CA GLY A 571 27.80 4.82 -1.45
C GLY A 571 27.88 5.67 -2.72
N GLY A 572 27.09 6.73 -2.83
CA GLY A 572 27.23 7.73 -3.92
C GLY A 572 28.43 8.63 -3.68
N ARG A 573 29.62 8.17 -4.06
CA ARG A 573 30.87 8.94 -4.11
C ARG A 573 31.16 9.39 -5.54
#